data_AF-A0A355SEJ0-F1
#
_entry.id   AF-A0A355SEJ0-F1
#
_cell.length_a   1.000
_cell.length_b   1.000
_cell.length_c   1.000
_cell.angle_alpha   90.00
_cell.angle_beta   90.00
_cell.angle_gamma   90.00
#
_symmetry.space_group_name_H-M   'P 1'
#
loop_
_entity.id
_entity.type
_entity.pdbx_description
1 polymer ?
#
loop_
_entity_poly.entity_id
_entity_poly.type
_entity_poly.pdbx_seq_one_letter_code
_entity_poly.pdbx_strand_id
1 'polypeptide(L)'
;MWKFWQIGLLDIGVVALSYFIFRYALSGEWRHKVWEKYVDSFSMFVILLFVITIIINVVTFLILYRLGIKQYVNIIAPSVVSVLVGFIIASVPQRGVGDRR
;
A
#
# COMPACT_ATOMS: atom_id res chain seq x y z
N MET A 1 -11.43 -13.67 -20.05
CA MET A 1 -11.36 -12.33 -19.43
C MET A 1 -11.63 -12.49 -17.94
N TRP A 2 -10.73 -12.03 -17.09
CA TRP A 2 -10.97 -12.01 -15.65
C TRP A 2 -12.10 -11.03 -15.34
N LYS A 3 -13.06 -11.44 -14.51
CA LYS A 3 -14.15 -10.56 -14.10
C LYS A 3 -13.61 -9.55 -13.09
N PHE A 4 -14.06 -8.31 -13.16
CA PHE A 4 -13.68 -7.23 -12.24
C PHE A 4 -13.68 -7.67 -10.76
N TRP A 5 -14.74 -8.37 -10.33
CA TRP A 5 -14.86 -8.90 -8.96
C TRP A 5 -13.77 -9.91 -8.56
N GLN A 6 -13.24 -10.69 -9.51
CA GLN A 6 -12.15 -11.65 -9.23
C GLN A 6 -10.83 -10.91 -8.98
N ILE A 7 -10.57 -9.84 -9.73
CA ILE A 7 -9.38 -9.00 -9.55
C ILE A 7 -9.48 -8.28 -8.20
N GLY A 8 -10.66 -7.73 -7.86
CA GLY A 8 -10.88 -7.11 -6.56
C GLY A 8 -10.66 -8.07 -5.38
N LEU A 9 -11.07 -9.34 -5.50
CA LEU A 9 -10.78 -10.35 -4.49
C LEU A 9 -9.29 -10.66 -4.36
N LEU A 10 -8.56 -10.72 -5.48
CA LEU A 10 -7.11 -10.86 -5.44
C LEU A 10 -6.43 -9.68 -4.76
N ASP A 11 -6.85 -8.46 -5.09
CA ASP A 11 -6.30 -7.24 -4.50
C ASP A 11 -6.54 -7.21 -2.98
N ILE A 12 -7.72 -7.61 -2.50
CA ILE A 12 -7.98 -7.79 -1.06
C ILE A 12 -7.00 -8.80 -0.45
N GLY A 13 -6.76 -9.92 -1.14
CA GLY A 13 -5.74 -10.91 -0.73
C GLY A 13 -4.35 -10.30 -0.64
N VAL A 14 -3.94 -9.48 -1.61
CA VAL A 14 -2.66 -8.77 -1.63
C VAL A 14 -2.57 -7.76 -0.48
N VAL A 15 -3.64 -7.00 -0.20
CA VAL A 15 -3.70 -6.09 0.95
C VAL A 15 -3.49 -6.86 2.26
N ALA A 16 -4.23 -7.95 2.46
CA ALA A 16 -4.14 -8.76 3.67
C ALA A 16 -2.74 -9.36 3.85
N LEU A 17 -2.18 -9.94 2.79
CA LEU A 17 -0.83 -10.50 2.81
C LEU A 17 0.21 -9.42 3.14
N SER A 18 0.14 -8.28 2.47
CA SER A 18 1.04 -7.15 2.69
C SER A 18 0.94 -6.63 4.12
N TYR A 19 -0.28 -6.50 4.65
CA TYR A 19 -0.51 -6.13 6.04
C TYR A 19 0.21 -7.05 7.02
N PHE A 20 0.07 -8.37 6.86
CA PHE A 20 0.76 -9.33 7.74
C PHE A 20 2.28 -9.24 7.59
N ILE A 21 2.79 -9.15 6.35
CA ILE A 21 4.22 -8.99 6.08
C ILE A 21 4.75 -7.75 6.81
N PHE A 22 4.15 -6.58 6.60
CA PHE A 22 4.63 -5.34 7.23
C PHE A 22 4.42 -5.32 8.75
N ARG A 23 3.36 -5.96 9.26
CA ARG A 23 3.11 -6.07 10.69
C ARG A 23 4.18 -6.90 11.40
N TYR A 24 4.64 -7.98 10.79
CA TYR A 24 5.66 -8.86 11.39
C TYR A 24 7.10 -8.45 11.04
N ALA A 25 7.32 -7.84 9.88
CA ALA A 25 8.64 -7.40 9.44
C ALA A 25 9.10 -6.09 10.11
N LEU A 26 8.16 -5.19 10.46
CA LEU A 26 8.48 -3.88 11.02
C LEU A 26 8.13 -3.82 12.51
N SER A 27 9.05 -3.30 13.32
CA SER A 27 8.81 -3.08 14.75
C SER A 27 7.69 -2.05 14.96
N GLY A 28 6.94 -2.20 16.06
CA GLY A 28 5.85 -1.29 16.40
C GLY A 28 6.29 0.17 16.51
N GLU A 29 7.48 0.41 17.07
CA GLU A 29 8.08 1.76 17.16
C GLU A 29 8.35 2.37 15.78
N TRP A 30 8.84 1.57 14.82
CA TRP A 30 9.14 2.07 13.49
C TRP A 30 7.86 2.44 12.74
N ARG A 31 6.83 1.60 12.83
CA ARG A 31 5.49 1.88 12.28
C ARG A 31 4.88 3.14 12.88
N HIS A 32 5.01 3.32 14.20
CA HIS A 32 4.50 4.50 14.89
C HIS A 32 5.24 5.78 14.45
N LYS A 33 6.57 5.75 14.38
CA LYS A 33 7.37 6.88 13.88
C LYS A 33 7.03 7.24 12.44
N VAL A 34 6.82 6.25 11.58
CA VAL A 34 6.37 6.48 10.20
C VAL A 34 4.99 7.15 10.20
N TRP A 35 4.05 6.63 10.98
CA TRP A 35 2.72 7.21 11.07
C TRP A 35 2.74 8.66 11.57
N GLU A 36 3.41 8.95 12.68
CA GLU A 36 3.50 10.32 13.20
C GLU A 36 4.17 11.27 12.21
N LYS A 37 5.24 10.82 11.54
CA LYS A 37 5.96 11.66 10.58
C LYS A 37 5.13 12.04 9.35
N TYR A 38 4.26 11.14 8.87
CA TYR A 38 3.50 11.35 7.64
C TYR A 38 2.04 11.72 7.87
N VAL A 39 1.49 11.50 9.07
CA VAL A 39 0.08 11.73 9.44
C VAL A 39 -0.05 12.82 10.52
N ASP A 40 0.89 13.77 10.56
CA ASP A 40 0.77 14.97 11.39
C ASP A 40 -0.36 15.89 10.89
N SER A 41 -0.61 15.90 9.58
CA SER A 41 -1.74 16.59 8.95
C SER A 41 -2.42 15.70 7.92
N PHE A 42 -3.76 15.62 8.00
CA PHE A 42 -4.55 14.84 7.04
C PHE A 42 -4.31 15.29 5.59
N SER A 43 -4.18 16.59 5.35
CA SER A 43 -3.89 17.13 4.01
C SER A 43 -2.52 16.67 3.50
N MET A 44 -1.49 16.67 4.35
CA MET A 44 -0.16 16.17 3.97
C MET A 44 -0.19 14.67 3.69
N PHE A 45 -0.93 13.90 4.48
CA PHE A 45 -1.13 12.48 4.24
C PHE A 45 -1.77 12.23 2.86
N VAL A 46 -2.83 12.95 2.52
CA VAL A 46 -3.51 12.82 1.21
C VAL A 46 -2.58 13.19 0.06
N ILE A 47 -1.84 14.31 0.17
CA ILE A 47 -0.89 14.74 -0.87
C ILE A 47 0.21 13.69 -1.06
N LEU A 48 0.79 13.20 0.03
CA LEU A 48 1.83 12.17 -0.02
C LEU A 48 1.31 10.89 -0.68
N LEU A 49 0.12 10.42 -0.29
CA LEU A 49 -0.51 9.23 -0.85
C LEU A 49 -0.78 9.41 -2.35
N PHE A 50 -1.27 10.59 -2.76
CA PHE A 50 -1.49 10.93 -4.16
C PHE A 50 -0.19 10.90 -4.98
N VAL A 51 0.86 11.58 -4.51
CA VAL A 51 2.17 11.62 -5.18
C VAL A 51 2.77 10.22 -5.29
N ILE A 52 2.78 9.44 -4.20
CA ILE A 52 3.29 8.06 -4.21
C ILE A 52 2.49 7.19 -5.18
N THR A 53 1.17 7.33 -5.23
CA THR A 53 0.31 6.55 -6.13
C THR A 53 0.58 6.89 -7.60
N ILE A 54 0.80 8.17 -7.94
CA ILE A 54 1.21 8.57 -9.28
C ILE A 54 2.55 7.92 -9.64
N ILE A 55 3.53 8.01 -8.74
CA ILE A 55 4.86 7.44 -8.96
C ILE A 55 4.75 5.93 -9.20
N ILE A 56 4.01 5.20 -8.37
CA ILE A 56 3.79 3.77 -8.52
C ILE A 56 3.17 3.44 -9.88
N ASN A 57 2.13 4.17 -10.30
CA ASN A 57 1.47 3.93 -11.58
C ASN A 57 2.40 4.20 -12.77
N VAL A 58 3.12 5.32 -12.76
CA VAL A 58 4.07 5.68 -13.83
C VAL A 58 5.20 4.64 -13.90
N VAL A 59 5.81 4.29 -12.77
CA VAL A 59 6.88 3.29 -12.72
C VAL A 59 6.39 1.92 -13.18
N THR A 60 5.23 1.48 -12.71
CA THR A 60 4.63 0.20 -13.11
C THR A 60 4.36 0.18 -14.62
N PHE A 61 3.79 1.25 -15.16
CA PHE A 61 3.57 1.37 -16.60
C PHE A 61 4.88 1.29 -17.39
N LEU A 62 5.91 2.03 -16.98
CA LEU A 62 7.22 2.03 -17.64
C LEU A 62 7.87 0.63 -17.63
N ILE A 63 7.80 -0.09 -16.50
CA ILE A 63 8.31 -1.45 -16.39
C ILE A 63 7.56 -2.39 -17.35
N LEU A 64 6.22 -2.36 -17.32
CA LEU A 64 5.41 -3.25 -18.16
C LEU A 64 5.53 -2.92 -19.65
N TYR A 65 5.70 -1.64 -19.98
CA TYR A 65 5.97 -1.19 -21.34
C TYR A 65 7.31 -1.75 -21.84
N ARG A 66 8.37 -1.64 -21.04
CA ARG A 66 9.70 -2.20 -21.36
C ARG A 66 9.68 -3.71 -21.52
N LEU A 67 8.85 -4.41 -20.75
CA LEU A 67 8.70 -5.87 -20.81
C LEU A 67 7.76 -6.35 -21.93
N GLY A 68 7.15 -5.44 -22.71
CA GLY A 68 6.23 -5.80 -23.79
C GLY A 68 4.86 -6.31 -23.34
N ILE A 69 4.56 -6.28 -22.03
CA ILE A 69 3.37 -6.86 -21.41
C ILE A 69 2.37 -5.80 -20.94
N LYS A 70 2.31 -4.66 -21.65
CA LYS A 70 1.43 -3.51 -21.35
C LYS A 70 -0.06 -3.85 -21.20
N GLN A 71 -0.52 -4.96 -21.78
CA GLN A 71 -1.89 -5.44 -21.64
C GLN A 71 -2.29 -5.79 -20.20
N TYR A 72 -1.31 -6.08 -19.33
CA TYR A 72 -1.55 -6.43 -17.92
C TYR A 72 -1.48 -5.23 -16.97
N VAL A 73 -1.29 -4.00 -17.48
CA VAL A 73 -1.21 -2.79 -16.64
C VAL A 73 -2.43 -2.65 -15.73
N ASN A 74 -3.62 -2.93 -16.26
CA ASN A 74 -4.88 -2.83 -15.50
C ASN A 74 -5.07 -3.94 -14.43
N ILE A 75 -4.18 -4.93 -14.39
CA ILE A 75 -4.18 -5.97 -13.36
C ILE A 75 -3.05 -5.71 -12.37
N ILE A 76 -1.84 -5.45 -12.88
CA ILE A 76 -0.65 -5.33 -12.05
C ILE A 76 -0.62 -3.99 -11.29
N ALA A 77 -0.98 -2.87 -11.92
CA ALA A 77 -0.90 -1.57 -11.26
C ALA A 77 -1.83 -1.49 -10.02
N PRO A 78 -3.11 -1.91 -10.06
CA PRO A 78 -3.95 -2.01 -8.86
C PRO A 78 -3.37 -2.91 -7.77
N SER A 79 -2.77 -4.04 -8.14
CA SER A 79 -2.15 -4.95 -7.16
C SER A 79 -0.91 -4.35 -6.50
N VAL A 80 -0.07 -3.60 -7.23
CA VAL A 80 1.07 -2.89 -6.63
C VAL A 80 0.58 -1.78 -5.68
N VAL A 81 -0.47 -1.05 -6.05
CA VAL A 81 -1.09 -0.05 -5.15
C VAL A 81 -1.68 -0.72 -3.91
N SER A 82 -2.25 -1.92 -4.04
CA SER A 82 -2.78 -2.69 -2.91
C SER A 82 -1.73 -3.03 -1.86
N VAL A 83 -0.46 -3.24 -2.27
CA VAL A 83 0.66 -3.40 -1.34
C VAL A 83 0.88 -2.15 -0.48
N LEU A 84 0.81 -0.96 -1.11
CA LEU A 84 0.89 0.32 -0.39
C LEU A 84 -0.26 0.47 0.61
N VAL A 85 -1.48 0.10 0.23
CA VAL A 85 -2.64 0.14 1.13
C VAL A 85 -2.43 -0.79 2.33
N GLY A 86 -1.94 -2.01 2.10
CA GLY A 86 -1.61 -2.94 3.18
C GLY A 86 -0.54 -2.39 4.13
N PHE A 87 0.47 -1.69 3.61
CA PHE A 87 1.48 -0.99 4.41
C PHE A 87 0.89 0.15 5.25
N ILE A 88 0.00 0.96 4.68
CA ILE A 88 -0.66 2.06 5.39
C ILE A 88 -1.49 1.49 6.56
N ILE A 89 -2.31 0.47 6.30
CA ILE A 89 -3.14 -0.20 7.32
C ILE A 89 -2.25 -0.80 8.42
N ALA A 90 -1.12 -1.41 8.05
CA ALA A 90 -0.17 -1.91 9.02
C ALA A 90 0.43 -0.75 9.84
N SER A 91 0.70 0.40 9.25
CA SER A 91 1.34 1.52 9.96
C SER A 91 0.40 2.26 10.91
N VAL A 92 -0.93 2.10 10.78
CA VAL A 92 -1.91 2.71 11.70
C VAL A 92 -1.61 2.29 13.15
N PRO A 93 -1.44 3.24 14.09
CA PRO A 93 -1.21 2.92 15.48
C PRO A 93 -2.46 2.27 16.06
N GLN A 94 -2.28 1.08 16.62
CA GLN A 94 -3.33 0.39 17.35
C GLN A 94 -3.38 0.97 18.76
N ARG A 95 -4.52 1.56 19.14
CA ARG A 95 -4.74 2.09 20.49
C ARG A 95 -4.45 0.99 21.53
N GLY A 96 -3.62 1.29 22.53
CA GLY A 96 -3.34 0.39 23.67
C GLY A 96 -1.95 -0.27 23.72
N VAL A 97 -1.08 -0.13 22.72
CA VAL A 97 0.29 -0.72 22.79
C VAL A 97 1.25 0.14 23.64
N GLY A 98 0.90 1.41 23.88
CA GLY A 98 1.63 2.33 24.76
C GLY A 98 0.97 2.59 26.12
N ASP A 99 -0.20 1.99 26.40
CA ASP A 99 -0.97 2.24 27.63
C ASP A 99 -0.62 1.22 28.72
N ARG A 100 0.69 1.04 28.94
CA ARG A 100 1.25 0.39 30.12
C ARG A 100 2.22 1.35 30.79
N ARG A 101 1.67 2.32 31.50
CA ARG A 101 2.32 2.92 32.67
C ARG A 101 1.30 3.00 33.79
#